data_AF-J3MHN0-F1
#
_entry.id   AF-J3MHN0-F1
#
_cell.length_a   1.000
_cell.length_b   1.000
_cell.length_c   1.000
_cell.angle_alpha   90.00
_cell.angle_beta   90.00
_cell.angle_gamma   90.00
#
_symmetry.space_group_name_H-M   'P 1'
#
loop_
_entity.id
_entity.type
_entity.pdbx_description
1 polymer ?
#
loop_
_entity_poly.entity_id
_entity_poly.type
_entity_poly.pdbx_seq_one_letter_code
_entity_poly.pdbx_strand_id
1 'polypeptide(L)'
;MWDLKMHTKKMTEDVDDRRKELCIKVRTLSTTSNTLSTAQSKLKEADKLLSGENGLHVRLKSVERMLRMRQQYMTAQVEHIYPVRPLIEQSPANKPSFLNSSILRTRDAESMAPNGSQNGQAPLAILGLQLSKLTMKKTGYFSDKTEIQKSATALGYVAHAVSLIASYLDVPLRYPLRLGGSRSYVLDHAPSVESSSLASAPSSVPLGTSMRTMEFPLFSESQETTRSAYAVFLLNKDIEQLLNHIGAESLGPRHVLANLKQLTTIVQSQQYISN
;
A
#
# COMPACT_ATOMS: atom_id res chain seq x y z
N MET A 1 64.91 65.31 -27.62
CA MET A 1 65.32 63.96 -28.10
C MET A 1 65.25 62.89 -27.00
N TRP A 2 65.51 63.22 -25.73
CA TRP A 2 65.48 62.25 -24.61
C TRP A 2 64.07 61.87 -24.14
N ASP A 3 63.13 62.81 -24.05
CA ASP A 3 61.72 62.52 -23.65
C ASP A 3 60.99 61.57 -24.59
N LEU A 4 61.17 61.74 -25.90
CA LEU A 4 60.56 60.87 -26.89
C LEU A 4 61.06 59.43 -26.77
N LYS A 5 62.34 59.26 -26.43
CA LYS A 5 62.98 57.95 -26.22
C LYS A 5 62.51 57.28 -24.91
N MET A 6 62.19 58.08 -23.90
CA MET A 6 61.62 57.58 -22.64
C MET A 6 60.15 57.16 -22.81
N HIS A 7 59.36 57.93 -23.56
CA HIS A 7 57.97 57.58 -23.86
C HIS A 7 57.85 56.32 -24.72
N THR A 8 58.69 56.16 -25.74
CA THR A 8 58.67 54.94 -26.55
C THR A 8 59.10 53.71 -25.75
N LYS A 9 60.10 53.84 -24.87
CA LYS A 9 60.52 52.76 -23.97
C LYS A 9 59.40 52.33 -23.02
N LYS A 10 58.73 53.29 -22.38
CA LYS A 10 57.58 53.03 -21.50
C LYS A 10 56.42 52.35 -22.25
N MET A 11 56.15 52.80 -23.48
CA MET A 11 55.11 52.21 -24.32
C MET A 11 55.46 50.78 -24.77
N THR A 12 56.73 50.49 -25.05
CA THR A 12 57.17 49.12 -25.35
C THR A 12 57.10 48.19 -24.14
N GLU A 13 57.36 48.71 -22.94
CA GLU A 13 57.29 47.96 -21.68
C GLU A 13 55.84 47.60 -21.33
N ASP A 14 54.89 48.52 -21.50
CA ASP A 14 53.45 48.27 -21.32
C ASP A 14 52.92 47.21 -22.31
N VAL A 15 53.35 47.26 -23.57
CA VAL A 15 53.02 46.23 -24.57
C VAL A 15 53.57 44.86 -24.18
N ASP A 16 54.79 44.80 -23.65
CA ASP A 16 55.42 43.54 -23.23
C ASP A 16 54.75 42.95 -21.98
N ASP A 17 54.34 43.79 -21.03
CA ASP A 17 53.57 43.37 -19.86
C ASP A 17 52.17 42.88 -20.23
N ARG A 18 51.50 43.56 -21.17
CA ARG A 18 50.23 43.10 -21.73
C ARG A 18 50.37 41.75 -22.41
N ARG A 19 51.48 41.53 -23.13
CA ARG A 19 51.79 40.25 -23.79
C ARG A 19 52.03 39.13 -22.78
N LYS A 20 52.72 39.40 -21.67
CA LYS A 20 52.89 38.43 -20.56
C LYS A 20 51.55 38.08 -19.92
N GLU A 21 50.69 39.07 -19.66
CA GLU A 21 49.34 38.86 -19.12
C GLU A 21 48.47 37.99 -20.04
N LEU A 22 48.47 38.30 -21.35
CA LEU A 22 47.80 37.50 -22.38
C LEU A 22 48.31 36.06 -22.41
N CYS A 23 49.63 35.87 -22.30
CA CYS A 23 50.23 34.54 -22.28
C CYS A 23 49.75 33.72 -21.08
N ILE A 24 49.61 34.34 -19.89
CA ILE A 24 49.04 33.69 -18.70
C ILE A 24 47.58 33.32 -18.95
N LYS A 25 46.76 34.25 -19.48
CA LYS A 25 45.33 34.00 -19.78
C LYS A 25 45.14 32.84 -20.77
N VAL A 26 45.96 32.77 -21.82
CA VAL A 26 45.93 31.68 -22.80
C VAL A 26 46.29 30.34 -22.14
N ARG A 27 47.32 30.30 -21.28
CA ARG A 27 47.66 29.08 -20.54
C ARG A 27 46.53 28.64 -19.62
N THR A 28 45.93 29.57 -18.87
CA THR A 28 44.81 29.24 -17.97
C THR A 28 43.60 28.73 -18.76
N LEU A 29 43.27 29.36 -19.90
CA LEU A 29 42.18 28.92 -20.76
C LEU A 29 42.43 27.53 -21.36
N SER A 30 43.68 27.22 -21.72
CA SER A 30 44.05 25.89 -22.19
C SER A 30 43.89 24.85 -21.08
N THR A 31 44.33 25.14 -19.85
CA THR A 31 44.13 24.23 -18.72
C THR A 31 42.66 24.02 -18.39
N THR A 32 41.84 25.08 -18.41
CA THR A 32 40.40 24.96 -18.16
C THR A 32 39.70 24.17 -19.27
N SER A 33 40.06 24.40 -20.53
CA SER A 33 39.55 23.62 -21.66
C SER A 33 39.85 22.12 -21.51
N ASN A 34 41.08 21.77 -21.12
CA ASN A 34 41.46 20.38 -20.86
C ASN A 34 40.64 19.79 -19.70
N THR A 35 40.49 20.53 -18.58
CA THR A 35 39.67 20.05 -17.46
C THR A 35 38.21 19.88 -17.86
N LEU A 36 37.66 20.79 -18.66
CA LEU A 36 36.29 20.70 -19.18
C LEU A 36 36.12 19.49 -20.09
N SER A 37 37.08 19.24 -20.98
CA SER A 37 37.08 18.06 -21.85
C SER A 37 37.10 16.76 -21.05
N THR A 38 37.94 16.67 -20.01
CA THR A 38 37.96 15.50 -19.13
C THR A 38 36.65 15.33 -18.35
N ALA A 39 36.05 16.42 -17.87
CA ALA A 39 34.76 16.39 -17.20
C ALA A 39 33.63 15.94 -18.14
N GLN A 40 33.63 16.44 -19.38
CA GLN A 40 32.67 16.01 -20.42
C GLN A 40 32.82 14.52 -20.74
N SER A 41 34.05 13.99 -20.81
CA SER A 41 34.27 12.56 -21.04
C SER A 41 33.73 11.72 -19.89
N LYS A 42 33.99 12.14 -18.63
CA LYS A 42 33.46 11.44 -17.45
C LYS A 42 31.93 11.44 -17.40
N LEU A 43 31.31 12.57 -17.78
CA LEU A 43 29.85 12.67 -17.84
C LEU A 43 29.26 11.70 -18.88
N LYS A 44 29.86 11.60 -20.07
CA LYS A 44 29.43 10.66 -21.10
C LYS A 44 29.57 9.20 -20.66
N GLU A 45 30.64 8.89 -19.93
CA GLU A 45 30.83 7.55 -19.37
C GLU A 45 29.76 7.24 -18.31
N ALA A 46 29.47 8.16 -17.40
CA ALA A 46 28.41 8.01 -16.41
C ALA A 46 27.03 7.83 -17.07
N ASP A 47 26.72 8.61 -18.10
CA ASP A 47 25.46 8.46 -18.84
C ASP A 47 25.36 7.10 -19.53
N LYS A 48 26.46 6.60 -20.10
CA LYS A 48 26.52 5.23 -20.65
C LYS A 48 26.27 4.16 -19.58
N LEU A 49 26.76 4.35 -18.36
CA LEU A 49 26.51 3.42 -17.24
C LEU A 49 25.07 3.47 -16.72
N LEU A 50 24.38 4.60 -16.85
CA LEU A 50 22.99 4.77 -16.44
C LEU A 50 22.01 4.27 -17.52
N SER A 51 22.24 4.69 -18.76
CA SER A 51 21.32 4.56 -19.90
C SER A 51 21.69 3.43 -20.88
N GLY A 52 22.86 2.82 -20.72
CA GLY A 52 23.32 1.71 -21.57
C GLY A 52 22.45 0.46 -21.47
N GLU A 53 22.65 -0.47 -22.40
CA GLU A 53 21.89 -1.73 -22.52
C GLU A 53 21.95 -2.62 -21.25
N ASN A 54 23.05 -2.52 -20.50
CA ASN A 54 23.24 -3.14 -19.17
C ASN A 54 23.27 -2.11 -18.03
N GLY A 55 22.73 -0.92 -18.30
CA GLY A 55 22.76 0.21 -17.37
C GLY A 55 21.97 -0.05 -16.10
N LEU A 56 22.21 0.78 -15.09
CA LEU A 56 21.56 0.67 -13.79
C LEU A 56 20.02 0.66 -13.91
N HIS A 57 19.48 1.43 -14.85
CA HIS A 57 18.03 1.50 -15.10
C HIS A 57 17.43 0.15 -15.50
N VAL A 58 18.07 -0.57 -16.42
CA VAL A 58 17.62 -1.90 -16.88
C VAL A 58 17.68 -2.90 -15.74
N ARG A 59 18.76 -2.86 -14.94
CA ARG A 59 18.92 -3.71 -13.76
C ARG A 59 17.86 -3.41 -12.70
N LEU A 60 17.60 -2.14 -12.41
CA LEU A 60 16.59 -1.72 -11.44
C LEU A 60 15.21 -2.19 -11.87
N LYS A 61 14.82 -1.94 -13.13
CA LYS A 61 13.56 -2.44 -13.70
C LYS A 61 13.43 -3.97 -13.64
N SER A 62 14.53 -4.68 -13.85
CA SER A 62 14.56 -6.15 -13.71
C SER A 62 14.32 -6.59 -12.27
N VAL A 63 15.00 -5.96 -11.30
CA VAL A 63 14.82 -6.25 -9.86
C VAL A 63 13.42 -5.88 -9.39
N GLU A 64 12.90 -4.72 -9.80
CA GLU A 64 11.53 -4.29 -9.52
C GLU A 64 10.51 -5.29 -10.08
N ARG A 65 10.68 -5.74 -11.33
CA ARG A 65 9.85 -6.81 -11.91
C ARG A 65 9.94 -8.10 -11.10
N MET A 66 11.14 -8.53 -10.68
CA MET A 66 11.29 -9.72 -9.84
C MET A 66 10.58 -9.57 -8.48
N LEU A 67 10.65 -8.39 -7.87
CA LEU A 67 9.94 -8.07 -6.64
C LEU A 67 8.42 -8.14 -6.84
N ARG A 68 7.89 -7.50 -7.89
CA ARG A 68 6.46 -7.55 -8.24
C ARG A 68 5.98 -8.97 -8.47
N MET A 69 6.73 -9.78 -9.21
CA MET A 69 6.44 -11.21 -9.43
C MET A 69 6.40 -11.98 -8.10
N ARG A 70 7.32 -11.68 -7.18
CA ARG A 70 7.36 -12.32 -5.85
C ARG A 70 6.15 -11.89 -5.00
N GLN A 71 5.80 -10.61 -5.00
CA GLN A 71 4.63 -10.05 -4.29
C GLN A 71 3.33 -10.66 -4.81
N GLN A 72 3.20 -10.79 -6.13
CA GLN A 72 2.09 -11.46 -6.79
C GLN A 72 1.95 -12.91 -6.33
N TYR A 73 3.05 -13.67 -6.39
CA TYR A 73 3.06 -15.07 -5.96
C TYR A 73 2.69 -15.25 -4.49
N MET A 74 3.22 -14.41 -3.60
CA MET A 74 2.90 -14.48 -2.17
C MET A 74 1.43 -14.08 -1.91
N THR A 75 0.92 -13.07 -2.61
CA THR A 75 -0.49 -12.66 -2.51
C THR A 75 -1.45 -13.73 -3.05
N ALA A 76 -1.06 -14.46 -4.10
CA ALA A 76 -1.81 -15.62 -4.59
C ALA A 76 -1.91 -16.75 -3.55
N GLN A 77 -0.86 -16.98 -2.76
CA GLN A 77 -0.94 -17.92 -1.65
C GLN A 77 -1.90 -17.45 -0.55
N VAL A 78 -1.92 -16.15 -0.24
CA VAL A 78 -2.88 -15.60 0.74
C VAL A 78 -4.31 -15.78 0.25
N GLU A 79 -4.59 -15.51 -1.02
CA GLU A 79 -5.92 -15.76 -1.59
C GLU A 79 -6.29 -17.25 -1.54
N HIS A 80 -5.33 -18.14 -1.75
CA HIS A 80 -5.57 -19.59 -1.64
C HIS A 80 -5.94 -20.01 -0.21
N ILE A 81 -5.29 -19.43 0.80
CA ILE A 81 -5.57 -19.71 2.22
C ILE A 81 -6.88 -19.05 2.66
N TYR A 82 -7.17 -17.85 2.14
CA TYR A 82 -8.32 -17.02 2.50
C TYR A 82 -9.17 -16.65 1.28
N PRO A 83 -9.80 -17.62 0.60
CA PRO A 83 -10.54 -17.36 -0.62
C PRO A 83 -11.79 -16.52 -0.33
N VAL A 84 -11.92 -15.40 -1.03
CA VAL A 84 -13.11 -14.55 -1.01
C VAL A 84 -13.99 -14.87 -2.22
N ARG A 85 -15.06 -15.64 -2.01
CA ARG A 85 -15.94 -16.13 -3.06
C ARG A 85 -17.38 -15.67 -2.83
N PRO A 86 -18.18 -15.48 -3.89
CA PRO A 86 -19.62 -15.29 -3.72
C PRO A 86 -20.22 -16.52 -3.02
N LEU A 87 -21.11 -16.30 -2.06
CA LEU A 87 -21.86 -17.38 -1.43
C LEU A 87 -22.88 -17.92 -2.45
N ILE A 88 -22.69 -19.17 -2.87
CA ILE A 88 -23.71 -19.92 -3.58
C ILE A 88 -24.56 -20.56 -2.50
N GLU A 89 -25.81 -20.14 -2.35
CA GLU A 89 -26.77 -20.80 -1.46
C GLU A 89 -27.00 -22.23 -1.96
N GLN A 90 -26.39 -23.21 -1.27
CA GLN A 90 -26.81 -24.60 -1.40
C GLN A 90 -28.00 -24.81 -0.46
N SER A 91 -29.19 -24.99 -1.05
CA SER A 91 -30.37 -25.58 -0.39
C SER A 91 -29.97 -26.88 0.35
N PRO A 92 -30.57 -27.21 1.52
CA PRO A 92 -30.06 -28.28 2.35
C PRO A 92 -30.45 -29.66 1.78
N ALA A 93 -29.59 -30.27 0.98
CA ALA A 93 -29.51 -31.74 0.87
C ALA A 93 -28.22 -32.18 0.15
N ASN A 94 -27.42 -32.98 0.87
CA ASN A 94 -26.48 -34.00 0.38
C ASN A 94 -25.10 -33.59 -0.16
N LYS A 95 -24.10 -33.79 0.73
CA LYS A 95 -22.70 -34.26 0.58
C LYS A 95 -21.76 -33.68 -0.51
N PRO A 96 -20.45 -33.57 -0.22
CA PRO A 96 -19.50 -32.90 -1.10
C PRO A 96 -19.00 -33.85 -2.19
N SER A 97 -19.09 -33.43 -3.44
CA SER A 97 -18.35 -34.03 -4.55
C SER A 97 -17.52 -32.95 -5.23
N PHE A 98 -16.21 -33.08 -5.07
CA PHE A 98 -15.21 -32.47 -5.94
C PHE A 98 -15.50 -32.89 -7.38
N LEU A 99 -15.62 -31.92 -8.30
CA LEU A 99 -14.96 -31.86 -9.62
C LEU A 99 -15.64 -30.82 -10.53
N ASN A 100 -14.82 -30.28 -11.41
CA ASN A 100 -15.03 -29.17 -12.33
C ASN A 100 -16.23 -29.36 -13.30
N SER A 101 -16.83 -28.26 -13.74
CA SER A 101 -17.06 -28.03 -15.18
C SER A 101 -17.57 -26.62 -15.47
N SER A 102 -16.85 -25.97 -16.38
CA SER A 102 -17.34 -24.93 -17.28
C SER A 102 -18.52 -25.44 -18.11
N ILE A 103 -19.58 -24.65 -18.29
CA ILE A 103 -20.38 -24.58 -19.53
C ILE A 103 -21.30 -23.35 -19.51
N LEU A 104 -21.30 -22.65 -20.63
CA LEU A 104 -22.14 -21.52 -21.01
C LEU A 104 -23.63 -21.85 -21.00
N ARG A 105 -24.46 -20.96 -20.45
CA ARG A 105 -25.89 -20.86 -20.84
C ARG A 105 -26.32 -19.40 -20.93
N THR A 106 -26.57 -18.98 -22.16
CA THR A 106 -27.43 -17.87 -22.56
C THR A 106 -28.90 -18.23 -22.31
N ARG A 107 -29.68 -17.28 -21.78
CA ARG A 107 -31.02 -16.89 -22.30
C ARG A 107 -31.66 -15.80 -21.44
N ASP A 108 -32.26 -14.87 -22.17
CA ASP A 108 -32.98 -13.67 -21.73
C ASP A 108 -34.37 -13.96 -21.16
N ALA A 109 -34.82 -13.12 -20.21
CA ALA A 109 -36.22 -12.70 -20.03
C ALA A 109 -36.32 -11.57 -18.97
N GLU A 110 -36.87 -10.42 -19.38
CA GLU A 110 -37.18 -9.23 -18.57
C GLU A 110 -38.38 -9.45 -17.62
N SER A 111 -38.32 -8.92 -16.39
CA SER A 111 -39.20 -7.86 -15.81
C SER A 111 -39.82 -8.39 -14.50
N MET A 112 -40.05 -7.70 -13.38
CA MET A 112 -40.00 -6.29 -12.95
C MET A 112 -39.48 -6.20 -11.50
N ALA A 113 -38.85 -5.08 -11.15
CA ALA A 113 -38.48 -4.74 -9.77
C ALA A 113 -39.64 -4.10 -8.99
N PRO A 114 -39.56 -4.11 -7.65
CA PRO A 114 -39.42 -2.81 -6.99
C PRO A 114 -38.30 -2.76 -5.94
N ASN A 115 -37.68 -1.57 -5.90
CA ASN A 115 -36.87 -0.98 -4.83
C ASN A 115 -35.48 -1.55 -4.49
N GLY A 116 -34.47 -0.87 -5.03
CA GLY A 116 -33.42 -0.25 -4.21
C GLY A 116 -32.54 -1.19 -3.39
N SER A 117 -31.95 -2.20 -4.02
CA SER A 117 -30.91 -3.03 -3.40
C SER A 117 -29.67 -3.02 -4.29
N GLN A 118 -28.51 -2.81 -3.68
CA GLN A 118 -27.22 -2.75 -4.38
C GLN A 118 -27.08 -3.94 -5.33
N ASN A 119 -26.68 -3.64 -6.58
CA ASN A 119 -26.31 -4.52 -7.70
C ASN A 119 -26.35 -6.02 -7.37
N GLY A 120 -27.09 -6.80 -8.18
CA GLY A 120 -27.32 -8.26 -8.05
C GLY A 120 -26.10 -9.18 -8.07
N GLN A 121 -25.05 -8.84 -7.34
CA GLN A 121 -23.89 -9.66 -7.05
C GLN A 121 -24.15 -10.42 -5.75
N ALA A 122 -23.96 -11.73 -5.78
CA ALA A 122 -24.12 -12.59 -4.62
C ALA A 122 -23.20 -12.14 -3.47
N PRO A 123 -23.66 -12.23 -2.20
CA PRO A 123 -22.90 -11.79 -1.03
C PRO A 123 -21.56 -12.53 -0.94
N LEU A 124 -20.46 -11.79 -0.75
CA LEU A 124 -19.13 -12.38 -0.63
C LEU A 124 -18.95 -13.05 0.74
N ALA A 125 -18.20 -14.14 0.77
CA ALA A 125 -17.82 -14.89 1.95
C ALA A 125 -16.33 -15.25 1.90
N ILE A 126 -15.67 -15.26 3.07
CA ILE A 126 -14.30 -15.71 3.25
C ILE A 126 -14.33 -17.09 3.92
N LEU A 127 -13.78 -18.12 3.25
CA LEU A 127 -13.90 -19.51 3.71
C LEU A 127 -15.35 -19.93 4.03
N GLY A 128 -16.32 -19.42 3.27
CA GLY A 128 -17.76 -19.70 3.46
C GLY A 128 -18.43 -18.92 4.61
N LEU A 129 -17.70 -18.03 5.30
CA LEU A 129 -18.24 -17.17 6.35
C LEU A 129 -18.57 -15.79 5.80
N GLN A 130 -19.81 -15.32 6.02
CA GLN A 130 -20.24 -13.97 5.66
C GLN A 130 -20.00 -12.98 6.79
N LEU A 131 -19.83 -11.71 6.41
CA LEU A 131 -19.95 -10.58 7.33
C LEU A 131 -21.42 -10.21 7.42
N SER A 132 -22.08 -10.59 8.51
CA SER A 132 -23.48 -10.25 8.69
C SER A 132 -23.65 -8.75 8.82
N LYS A 133 -24.52 -8.17 7.98
CA LYS A 133 -25.04 -6.82 8.19
C LYS A 133 -25.91 -6.92 9.44
N LEU A 134 -25.39 -6.50 10.58
CA LEU A 134 -26.01 -6.59 11.90
C LEU A 134 -27.31 -5.77 11.94
N THR A 135 -28.33 -6.27 11.26
CA THR A 135 -29.66 -5.70 11.20
C THR A 135 -30.43 -6.43 12.27
N MET A 136 -30.42 -5.85 13.47
CA MET A 136 -31.13 -6.34 14.65
C MET A 136 -32.66 -6.33 14.38
N LYS A 137 -33.15 -7.27 13.58
CA LYS A 137 -34.59 -7.44 13.30
C LYS A 137 -35.04 -8.91 13.36
N LYS A 138 -34.23 -9.83 13.90
CA LYS A 138 -34.64 -11.24 14.07
C LYS A 138 -34.77 -11.61 15.54
N THR A 139 -35.95 -12.11 15.89
CA THR A 139 -36.46 -12.47 17.23
C THR A 139 -35.82 -13.75 17.83
N GLY A 140 -34.57 -14.07 17.47
CA GLY A 140 -33.92 -15.33 17.83
C GLY A 140 -32.65 -15.14 18.66
N TYR A 141 -32.78 -14.99 19.98
CA TYR A 141 -31.68 -14.78 20.94
C TYR A 141 -30.50 -15.78 20.81
N PHE A 142 -30.76 -16.99 20.31
CA PHE A 142 -29.74 -18.03 20.09
C PHE A 142 -29.08 -18.00 18.70
N SER A 143 -29.77 -17.53 17.65
CA SER A 143 -29.21 -17.47 16.29
C SER A 143 -28.12 -16.41 16.21
N ASP A 144 -28.37 -15.28 16.88
CA ASP A 144 -27.49 -14.11 16.85
C ASP A 144 -26.09 -14.41 17.39
N LYS A 145 -25.97 -15.20 18.47
CA LYS A 145 -24.66 -15.53 19.06
C LYS A 145 -23.76 -16.30 18.09
N THR A 146 -24.33 -17.26 17.35
CA THR A 146 -23.58 -18.05 16.38
C THR A 146 -23.17 -17.23 15.16
N GLU A 147 -24.03 -16.31 14.71
CA GLU A 147 -23.79 -15.42 13.58
C GLU A 147 -22.74 -14.35 13.90
N ILE A 148 -22.78 -13.81 15.13
CA ILE A 148 -21.75 -12.89 15.66
C ILE A 148 -20.39 -13.60 15.70
N GLN A 149 -20.32 -14.84 16.17
CA GLN A 149 -19.08 -15.62 16.21
C GLN A 149 -18.54 -15.93 14.81
N LYS A 150 -19.41 -16.27 13.85
CA LYS A 150 -19.04 -16.47 12.43
C LYS A 150 -18.47 -15.18 11.82
N SER A 151 -19.13 -14.05 12.07
CA SER A 151 -18.69 -12.73 11.60
C SER A 151 -17.33 -12.35 12.22
N ALA A 152 -17.15 -12.57 13.52
CA ALA A 152 -15.88 -12.35 14.21
C ALA A 152 -14.74 -13.21 13.63
N THR A 153 -15.03 -14.47 13.33
CA THR A 153 -14.06 -15.39 12.70
C THR A 153 -13.70 -14.92 11.28
N ALA A 154 -14.68 -14.50 10.49
CA ALA A 154 -14.45 -13.93 9.16
C ALA A 154 -13.59 -12.67 9.22
N LEU A 155 -13.84 -11.76 10.16
CA LEU A 155 -13.01 -10.56 10.37
C LEU A 155 -11.59 -10.90 10.82
N GLY A 156 -11.42 -11.95 11.64
CA GLY A 156 -10.12 -12.49 11.99
C GLY A 156 -9.32 -12.97 10.78
N TYR A 157 -9.98 -13.67 9.85
CA TYR A 157 -9.36 -14.09 8.58
C TYR A 157 -8.99 -12.90 7.69
N VAL A 158 -9.86 -11.89 7.59
CA VAL A 158 -9.56 -10.65 6.87
C VAL A 158 -8.35 -9.96 7.49
N ALA A 159 -8.32 -9.77 8.81
CA ALA A 159 -7.21 -9.13 9.50
C ALA A 159 -5.88 -9.85 9.25
N HIS A 160 -5.88 -11.18 9.30
CA HIS A 160 -4.69 -11.97 9.00
C HIS A 160 -4.26 -11.83 7.53
N ALA A 161 -5.19 -11.91 6.57
CA ALA A 161 -4.90 -11.73 5.16
C ALA A 161 -4.32 -10.33 4.87
N VAL A 162 -4.91 -9.28 5.45
CA VAL A 162 -4.45 -7.88 5.31
C VAL A 162 -3.06 -7.71 5.89
N SER A 163 -2.80 -8.26 7.09
CA SER A 163 -1.46 -8.21 7.70
C SER A 163 -0.39 -8.87 6.83
N LEU A 164 -0.69 -10.01 6.21
CA LEU A 164 0.23 -10.69 5.30
C LEU A 164 0.46 -9.88 4.03
N ILE A 165 -0.60 -9.42 3.37
CA ILE A 165 -0.49 -8.65 2.12
C ILE A 165 0.28 -7.35 2.38
N ALA A 166 0.01 -6.64 3.47
CA ALA A 166 0.75 -5.44 3.85
C ALA A 166 2.26 -5.72 4.03
N SER A 167 2.61 -6.82 4.70
CA SER A 167 4.02 -7.22 4.85
C SER A 167 4.70 -7.58 3.52
N TYR A 168 3.96 -8.18 2.58
CA TYR A 168 4.49 -8.54 1.28
C TYR A 168 4.67 -7.33 0.37
N LEU A 169 3.74 -6.37 0.44
CA LEU A 169 3.81 -5.12 -0.29
C LEU A 169 4.79 -4.11 0.34
N ASP A 170 5.35 -4.43 1.50
CA ASP A 170 6.20 -3.53 2.31
C ASP A 170 5.49 -2.20 2.65
N VAL A 171 4.22 -2.30 3.01
CA VAL A 171 3.38 -1.15 3.39
C VAL A 171 3.05 -1.23 4.89
N PRO A 172 3.54 -0.29 5.72
CA PRO A 172 3.17 -0.26 7.13
C PRO A 172 1.69 0.12 7.29
N LEU A 173 0.92 -0.71 8.00
CA LEU A 173 -0.49 -0.44 8.27
C LEU A 173 -0.66 0.77 9.18
N ARG A 174 -1.61 1.65 8.85
CA ARG A 174 -1.94 2.81 9.67
C ARG A 174 -2.58 2.41 10.99
N TYR A 175 -3.37 1.34 10.99
CA TYR A 175 -3.99 0.79 12.20
C TYR A 175 -3.47 -0.63 12.45
N PRO A 176 -2.41 -0.80 13.26
CA PRO A 176 -1.81 -2.11 13.48
C PRO A 176 -2.81 -3.14 14.02
N LEU A 177 -2.61 -4.41 13.64
CA LEU A 177 -3.53 -5.50 13.95
C LEU A 177 -2.95 -6.39 15.05
N ARG A 178 -3.75 -6.69 16.08
CA ARG A 178 -3.46 -7.75 17.05
C ARG A 178 -4.27 -8.98 16.69
N LEU A 179 -3.58 -9.97 16.11
CA LEU A 179 -4.19 -11.17 15.57
C LEU A 179 -4.55 -12.16 16.71
N GLY A 180 -5.82 -12.54 16.77
CA GLY A 180 -6.36 -13.46 17.79
C GLY A 180 -7.46 -14.37 17.24
N GLY A 181 -7.47 -14.62 15.92
CA GLY A 181 -8.54 -15.33 15.24
C GLY A 181 -9.87 -14.59 15.40
N SER A 182 -10.89 -15.26 15.95
CA SER A 182 -12.20 -14.65 16.25
C SER A 182 -12.14 -13.55 17.33
N ARG A 183 -11.02 -13.38 18.03
CA ARG A 183 -10.79 -12.32 19.02
C ARG A 183 -9.65 -11.39 18.60
N SER A 184 -9.63 -11.00 17.32
CA SER A 184 -8.65 -10.04 16.79
C SER A 184 -9.03 -8.59 17.14
N TYR A 185 -8.05 -7.71 17.19
CA TYR A 185 -8.23 -6.28 17.50
C TYR A 185 -7.50 -5.39 16.49
N VAL A 186 -8.00 -4.18 16.30
CA VAL A 186 -7.36 -3.08 15.56
C VAL A 186 -6.88 -2.03 16.56
N LEU A 187 -5.70 -1.49 16.34
CA LEU A 187 -5.07 -0.48 17.19
C LEU A 187 -5.20 0.91 16.56
N ASP A 188 -5.67 1.88 17.32
CA ASP A 188 -5.65 3.29 16.93
C ASP A 188 -4.70 4.09 17.83
N HIS A 189 -3.85 4.89 17.21
CA HIS A 189 -2.89 5.76 17.88
C HIS A 189 -3.43 7.18 18.10
N ALA A 190 -4.70 7.45 17.79
CA ALA A 190 -5.32 8.73 18.06
C ALA A 190 -5.22 9.10 19.56
N PRO A 191 -4.85 10.35 19.89
CA PRO A 191 -4.78 10.78 21.28
C PRO A 191 -6.17 10.66 21.92
N SER A 192 -6.27 9.81 22.94
CA SER A 192 -7.48 9.65 23.75
C SER A 192 -7.80 10.98 24.44
N VAL A 193 -8.92 11.61 24.10
CA VAL A 193 -9.56 12.61 24.95
C VAL A 193 -10.13 11.84 26.12
N GLU A 194 -9.35 11.74 27.18
CA GLU A 194 -9.64 10.91 28.35
C GLU A 194 -10.94 11.38 29.03
N SER A 195 -11.96 10.52 29.04
CA SER A 195 -12.90 10.49 30.17
C SER A 195 -12.11 9.99 31.37
N SER A 196 -11.61 10.94 32.15
CA SER A 196 -10.93 10.71 33.42
C SER A 196 -11.83 9.88 34.34
N SER A 197 -11.48 8.61 34.51
CA SER A 197 -11.97 7.77 35.60
C SER A 197 -10.84 7.67 36.61
N LEU A 198 -11.08 8.22 37.80
CA LEU A 198 -10.19 8.21 38.96
C LEU A 198 -9.59 6.82 39.29
N ALA A 199 -8.38 6.86 39.86
CA ALA A 199 -7.59 5.79 40.50
C ALA A 199 -6.75 4.93 39.53
N SER A 200 -5.44 4.71 39.69
CA SER A 200 -4.58 4.78 40.88
C SER A 200 -3.08 4.65 40.50
N ALA A 201 -2.24 5.32 41.31
CA ALA A 201 -0.80 5.14 41.54
C ALA A 201 0.23 5.67 40.50
N PRO A 202 1.23 6.48 40.92
CA PRO A 202 2.35 6.89 40.09
C PRO A 202 3.49 5.86 40.21
N SER A 203 3.77 5.13 39.14
CA SER A 203 5.04 4.38 39.01
C SER A 203 5.99 5.19 38.15
N SER A 204 7.07 5.64 38.78
CA SER A 204 8.17 6.41 38.22
C SER A 204 9.02 5.58 37.24
N VAL A 205 8.91 5.86 35.94
CA VAL A 205 9.98 5.64 34.93
C VAL A 205 9.84 6.73 33.85
N PRO A 206 10.90 7.48 33.48
CA PRO A 206 10.82 8.47 32.43
C PRO A 206 11.35 7.91 31.10
N LEU A 207 10.50 7.57 30.12
CA LEU A 207 10.94 7.48 28.72
C LEU A 207 9.77 7.42 27.72
N GLY A 208 9.72 8.41 26.82
CA GLY A 208 8.95 8.37 25.57
C GLY A 208 7.47 8.72 25.71
N THR A 209 7.00 9.59 24.83
CA THR A 209 5.58 9.86 24.58
C THR A 209 4.86 8.56 24.23
N SER A 210 4.42 7.78 25.22
CA SER A 210 3.55 6.63 25.01
C SER A 210 2.19 7.17 24.64
N MET A 211 1.99 7.39 23.33
CA MET A 211 0.66 7.49 22.75
C MET A 211 -0.11 6.28 23.25
N ARG A 212 -1.14 6.48 24.10
CA ARG A 212 -1.99 5.39 24.57
C ARG A 212 -2.72 4.82 23.36
N THR A 213 -2.17 3.75 22.80
CA THR A 213 -2.78 3.02 21.70
C THR A 213 -4.06 2.35 22.19
N MET A 214 -5.19 2.71 21.61
CA MET A 214 -6.49 2.19 22.01
C MET A 214 -6.84 0.97 21.15
N GLU A 215 -7.27 -0.10 21.79
CA GLU A 215 -7.59 -1.36 21.12
C GLU A 215 -9.09 -1.48 20.84
N PHE A 216 -9.47 -1.78 19.61
CA PHE A 216 -10.86 -1.92 19.19
C PHE A 216 -11.12 -3.36 18.71
N PRO A 217 -12.15 -4.05 19.25
CA PRO A 217 -12.38 -5.46 18.96
C PRO A 217 -12.98 -5.63 17.56
N LEU A 218 -12.47 -6.60 16.77
CA LEU A 218 -13.07 -7.04 15.50
C LEU A 218 -14.18 -8.07 15.69
N PHE A 219 -14.80 -8.06 16.87
CA PHE A 219 -15.90 -8.93 17.25
C PHE A 219 -16.91 -8.12 18.06
N SER A 220 -18.18 -8.47 17.95
CA SER A 220 -19.22 -7.80 18.75
C SER A 220 -19.42 -8.58 20.05
N GLU A 221 -19.16 -7.95 21.18
CA GLU A 221 -19.61 -8.42 22.49
C GLU A 221 -20.88 -7.62 22.83
N SER A 222 -21.83 -8.23 23.55
CA SER A 222 -23.26 -7.87 23.60
C SER A 222 -23.64 -6.43 24.01
N GLN A 223 -22.67 -5.56 24.30
CA GLN A 223 -22.88 -4.17 24.73
C GLN A 223 -22.04 -3.13 23.96
N GLU A 224 -21.07 -3.52 23.14
CA GLU A 224 -20.11 -2.59 22.47
C GLU A 224 -20.13 -2.67 20.93
N THR A 225 -21.33 -2.69 20.33
CA THR A 225 -21.48 -2.78 18.86
C THR A 225 -20.90 -1.57 18.11
N THR A 226 -20.84 -0.40 18.75
CA THR A 226 -20.25 0.81 18.17
C THR A 226 -18.73 0.70 18.07
N ARG A 227 -18.08 0.14 19.10
CA ARG A 227 -16.64 -0.07 19.16
C ARG A 227 -16.18 -1.09 18.10
N SER A 228 -16.94 -2.16 17.93
CA SER A 228 -16.66 -3.16 16.90
C SER A 228 -16.93 -2.65 15.48
N ALA A 229 -18.01 -1.88 15.27
CA ALA A 229 -18.27 -1.23 13.98
C ALA A 229 -17.13 -0.26 13.59
N TYR A 230 -16.60 0.48 14.57
CA TYR A 230 -15.43 1.33 14.36
C TYR A 230 -14.18 0.52 14.01
N ALA A 231 -13.90 -0.58 14.71
CA ALA A 231 -12.79 -1.47 14.38
C ALA A 231 -12.86 -1.99 12.92
N VAL A 232 -14.05 -2.40 12.47
CA VAL A 232 -14.27 -2.87 11.09
C VAL A 232 -14.04 -1.74 10.07
N PHE A 233 -14.47 -0.52 10.40
CA PHE A 233 -14.18 0.66 9.59
C PHE A 233 -12.67 0.92 9.47
N LEU A 234 -11.93 0.86 10.58
CA LEU A 234 -10.47 1.03 10.57
C LEU A 234 -9.76 -0.06 9.76
N LEU A 235 -10.17 -1.32 9.91
CA LEU A 235 -9.66 -2.42 9.09
C LEU A 235 -9.91 -2.17 7.59
N ASN A 236 -11.08 -1.64 7.23
CA ASN A 236 -11.32 -1.27 5.84
C ASN A 236 -10.45 -0.09 5.38
N LYS A 237 -10.09 0.83 6.27
CA LYS A 237 -9.17 1.92 5.96
C LYS A 237 -7.74 1.44 5.68
N ASP A 238 -7.30 0.39 6.35
CA ASP A 238 -6.03 -0.27 5.98
C ASP A 238 -6.11 -0.94 4.61
N ILE A 239 -7.23 -1.60 4.26
CA ILE A 239 -7.42 -2.16 2.90
C ILE A 239 -7.42 -1.04 1.85
N GLU A 240 -8.10 0.07 2.13
CA GLU A 240 -8.11 1.26 1.26
C GLU A 240 -6.71 1.85 1.10
N GLN A 241 -5.89 1.89 2.16
CA GLN A 241 -4.49 2.28 2.08
C GLN A 241 -3.70 1.38 1.12
N LEU A 242 -3.86 0.05 1.22
CA LEU A 242 -3.19 -0.89 0.33
C LEU A 242 -3.65 -0.76 -1.12
N LEU A 243 -4.95 -0.53 -1.36
CA LEU A 243 -5.48 -0.25 -2.69
C LEU A 243 -4.88 1.05 -3.27
N ASN A 244 -4.84 2.12 -2.49
CA ASN A 244 -4.24 3.39 -2.90
C ASN A 244 -2.75 3.24 -3.21
N HIS A 245 -2.02 2.42 -2.45
CA HIS A 245 -0.61 2.14 -2.69
C HIS A 245 -0.36 1.50 -4.06
N ILE A 246 -1.28 0.66 -4.55
CA ILE A 246 -1.21 0.05 -5.88
C ILE A 246 -1.97 0.84 -6.96
N GLY A 247 -2.43 2.06 -6.65
CA GLY A 247 -3.10 2.95 -7.60
C GLY A 247 -4.57 2.63 -7.88
N ALA A 248 -5.26 1.96 -6.95
CA ALA A 248 -6.66 1.56 -7.08
C ALA A 248 -7.56 2.24 -6.05
N GLU A 249 -8.80 2.53 -6.44
CA GLU A 249 -9.81 3.11 -5.54
C GLU A 249 -10.61 2.01 -4.82
N SER A 250 -10.98 2.28 -3.56
CA SER A 250 -11.86 1.39 -2.78
C SER A 250 -13.33 1.56 -3.17
N LEU A 251 -14.12 0.49 -2.99
CA LEU A 251 -15.58 0.49 -3.19
C LEU A 251 -16.34 1.15 -2.03
N GLY A 252 -15.63 1.66 -1.02
CA GLY A 252 -16.17 2.36 0.13
C GLY A 252 -15.95 1.63 1.48
N PRO A 253 -16.30 2.29 2.60
CA PRO A 253 -15.96 1.86 3.96
C PRO A 253 -16.71 0.63 4.46
N ARG A 254 -17.80 0.21 3.79
CA ARG A 254 -18.66 -0.91 4.19
C ARG A 254 -18.39 -2.19 3.40
N HIS A 255 -17.39 -2.17 2.52
CA HIS A 255 -17.17 -3.20 1.50
C HIS A 255 -15.90 -4.02 1.76
N VAL A 256 -15.62 -4.35 3.03
CA VAL A 256 -14.40 -5.05 3.50
C VAL A 256 -14.00 -6.23 2.60
N LEU A 257 -14.90 -7.21 2.40
CA LEU A 257 -14.59 -8.39 1.58
C LEU A 257 -14.44 -8.06 0.09
N ALA A 258 -15.21 -7.10 -0.43
CA ALA A 258 -15.10 -6.71 -1.83
C ALA A 258 -13.80 -5.96 -2.12
N ASN A 259 -13.40 -5.05 -1.21
CA ASN A 259 -12.13 -4.34 -1.26
C ASN A 259 -10.94 -5.30 -1.12
N LEU A 260 -11.02 -6.30 -0.22
CA LEU A 260 -9.99 -7.33 -0.11
C LEU A 260 -9.88 -8.15 -1.41
N LYS A 261 -11.01 -8.57 -1.98
CA LYS A 261 -11.04 -9.30 -3.25
C LYS A 261 -10.47 -8.47 -4.41
N GLN A 262 -10.81 -7.18 -4.46
CA GLN A 262 -10.27 -6.26 -5.47
C GLN A 262 -8.75 -6.12 -5.31
N LEU A 263 -8.27 -5.95 -4.08
CA LEU A 263 -6.85 -5.84 -3.77
C LEU A 263 -6.07 -7.07 -4.28
N THR A 264 -6.52 -8.28 -3.93
CA THR A 264 -5.86 -9.51 -4.39
C THR A 264 -5.93 -9.66 -5.91
N THR A 265 -7.06 -9.33 -6.53
CA THR A 265 -7.24 -9.41 -7.98
C THR A 265 -6.27 -8.47 -8.73
N ILE A 266 -6.11 -7.23 -8.26
CA ILE A 266 -5.21 -6.26 -8.90
C ILE A 266 -3.76 -6.69 -8.75
N VAL A 267 -3.34 -7.09 -7.54
CA VAL A 267 -1.96 -7.58 -7.31
C VAL A 267 -1.66 -8.82 -8.15
N GLN A 268 -2.67 -9.65 -8.44
CA GLN A 268 -2.55 -10.82 -9.30
C GLN A 268 -2.59 -10.53 -10.80
N SER A 269 -2.93 -9.31 -11.20
CA SER A 269 -3.04 -8.96 -12.61
C SER A 269 -1.66 -8.84 -13.28
N GLN A 270 -1.63 -9.05 -14.60
CA GLN A 270 -0.42 -8.79 -15.39
C GLN A 270 0.00 -7.31 -15.34
N GLN A 271 -0.97 -6.40 -15.16
CA GLN A 271 -0.75 -4.96 -15.09
C GLN A 271 0.12 -4.57 -13.88
N TYR A 272 -0.02 -5.29 -12.76
CA TYR A 272 0.78 -5.06 -11.56
C TYR A 272 2.28 -5.36 -11.75
N ILE A 273 2.63 -6.32 -12.61
CA ILE A 273 4.02 -6.67 -12.92
C ILE A 273 4.64 -5.65 -13.89
N SER A 274 3.82 -5.05 -14.75
CA SER A 274 4.27 -4.10 -15.77
C SER A 274 4.40 -2.66 -15.29
N ASN A 275 3.78 -2.33 -14.16
CA ASN A 275 3.81 -1.02 -13.51
C ASN A 275 4.98 -0.89 -12.53
#